data_AF-A0A2K0WAD5-F1
#
_entry.id   AF-A0A2K0WAD5-F1
#
_cell.length_a   1.000
_cell.length_b   1.000
_cell.length_c   1.000
_cell.angle_alpha   90.00
_cell.angle_beta   90.00
_cell.angle_gamma   90.00
#
_symmetry.space_group_name_H-M   'P 1'
#
loop_
_entity.id
_entity.type
_entity.pdbx_description
1 polymer ?
#
loop_
_entity_poly.entity_id
_entity_poly.type
_entity_poly.pdbx_seq_one_letter_code
_entity_poly.pdbx_strand_id
1 'polypeptide(L)'
;MSSGDKAQHFEMLGKSLFKLYETEMYSDLIITCGWDVHKVHKAIICPRSSFFTAACSGNFKENLESRINLPDDDPTVVREMIYYLYNLDLVGHEFIPEDGNFIEEELSDTETDGPTLRRMEWKGHRFVGNRRVKGLVPKLGVRIGPPKNLCLFARVYAVGEKYGIPGLKTIALSKFETLAKAYAHTNDFRNAAEEVYTSTIDQDRGMRDVVVQTVEENIALLNDADFEALAKNTQLGHDLLMKMTSTRRAG
;
A
#
# COMPACT_ATOMS: atom_id res chain seq x y z
N MET A 1 1.01 -18.84 -28.33
CA MET A 1 0.44 -18.92 -26.97
C MET A 1 -0.37 -17.66 -26.74
N SER A 2 -1.66 -17.78 -26.46
CA SER A 2 -2.54 -16.62 -26.28
C SER A 2 -2.17 -15.88 -24.99
N SER A 3 -2.58 -14.62 -24.86
CA SER A 3 -2.41 -13.84 -23.63
C SER A 3 -3.08 -14.48 -22.41
N GLY A 4 -4.15 -15.26 -22.62
CA GLY A 4 -4.88 -15.98 -21.58
C GLY A 4 -4.08 -17.12 -20.93
N ASP A 5 -3.31 -17.89 -21.71
CA ASP A 5 -2.48 -18.98 -21.18
C ASP A 5 -1.37 -18.45 -20.26
N LYS A 6 -0.78 -17.30 -20.61
CA LYS A 6 0.31 -16.71 -19.83
C LYS A 6 -0.16 -16.29 -18.43
N ALA A 7 -1.33 -15.68 -18.31
CA ALA A 7 -1.87 -15.25 -17.02
C ALA A 7 -2.08 -16.44 -16.07
N GLN A 8 -2.63 -17.54 -16.58
CA GLN A 8 -2.83 -18.77 -15.79
C GLN A 8 -1.50 -19.36 -15.32
N HIS A 9 -0.46 -19.36 -16.16
CA HIS A 9 0.87 -19.84 -15.76
C HIS A 9 1.52 -18.98 -14.68
N PHE A 10 1.36 -17.65 -14.73
CA PHE A 10 1.85 -16.76 -13.68
C PHE A 10 1.12 -17.00 -12.36
N GLU A 11 -0.19 -17.22 -12.40
CA GLU A 11 -0.98 -17.56 -11.21
C GLU A 11 -0.51 -18.89 -10.57
N MET A 12 -0.26 -19.92 -11.39
CA MET A 12 0.29 -21.19 -10.90
C MET A 12 1.66 -21.04 -10.24
N LEU A 13 2.55 -20.24 -10.84
CA LEU A 13 3.85 -19.94 -10.25
C LEU A 13 3.70 -19.17 -8.93
N GLY A 14 2.82 -18.16 -8.88
CA GLY A 14 2.50 -17.41 -7.68
C GLY A 14 2.03 -18.31 -6.54
N LYS A 15 1.08 -19.22 -6.81
CA LYS A 15 0.62 -20.22 -5.82
C LYS A 15 1.74 -21.11 -5.29
N SER A 16 2.67 -21.50 -6.17
CA SER A 16 3.82 -22.32 -5.78
C SER A 16 4.79 -21.56 -4.87
N LEU A 17 5.03 -20.27 -5.16
CA LEU A 17 5.84 -19.39 -4.30
C LEU A 17 5.16 -19.15 -2.95
N PHE A 18 3.86 -18.85 -2.94
CA PHE A 18 3.09 -18.70 -1.70
C PHE A 18 3.17 -19.96 -0.84
N LYS A 19 3.16 -21.15 -1.45
CA LYS A 19 3.30 -22.41 -0.70
C LYS A 19 4.67 -22.54 -0.02
N LEU A 20 5.75 -22.07 -0.64
CA LEU A 20 7.07 -22.03 -0.01
C LEU A 20 7.12 -21.06 1.17
N TYR A 21 6.45 -19.91 1.05
CA TYR A 21 6.30 -18.96 2.16
C TYR A 21 5.52 -19.57 3.34
N GLU A 22 4.36 -20.17 3.07
CA GLU A 22 3.47 -20.71 4.10
C GLU A 22 4.09 -21.92 4.84
N THR A 23 4.76 -22.81 4.10
CA THR A 23 5.25 -24.09 4.65
C THR A 23 6.68 -24.04 5.16
N GLU A 24 7.46 -23.03 4.79
CA GLU A 24 8.89 -22.90 5.11
C GLU A 24 9.77 -24.06 4.60
N MET A 25 9.21 -25.00 3.82
CA MET A 25 9.93 -26.18 3.33
C MET A 25 11.04 -25.76 2.38
N TYR A 26 12.23 -26.35 2.55
CA TYR A 26 13.44 -26.05 1.77
C TYR A 26 14.07 -24.67 2.04
N SER A 27 13.67 -24.01 3.14
CA SER A 27 14.35 -22.80 3.60
C SER A 27 15.82 -23.07 3.93
N ASP A 28 16.68 -22.14 3.55
CA ASP A 28 18.13 -22.19 3.67
C ASP A 28 18.70 -20.91 4.31
N LEU A 29 17.82 -20.03 4.82
CA LEU A 29 18.16 -18.80 5.53
C LEU A 29 17.11 -18.50 6.61
N ILE A 30 17.57 -17.97 7.75
CA ILE A 30 16.71 -17.44 8.82
C ILE A 30 16.89 -15.93 8.91
N ILE A 31 15.79 -15.17 8.89
CA ILE A 31 15.77 -13.74 9.19
C ILE A 31 15.08 -13.53 10.53
N THR A 32 15.71 -12.79 11.44
CA THR A 32 15.11 -12.41 12.73
C THR A 32 14.93 -10.91 12.85
N CYS A 33 13.79 -10.47 13.37
CA CYS A 33 13.48 -9.07 13.63
C CYS A 33 12.63 -8.97 14.90
N GLY A 34 13.21 -8.45 15.99
CA GLY A 34 12.58 -8.51 17.31
C GLY A 34 12.26 -9.96 17.71
N TRP A 35 10.97 -10.25 17.91
CA TRP A 35 10.47 -11.60 18.24
C TRP A 35 10.11 -12.44 17.02
N ASP A 36 10.09 -11.84 15.84
CA ASP A 36 9.73 -12.53 14.61
C ASP A 36 10.92 -13.32 14.06
N VAL A 37 10.62 -14.55 13.65
CA VAL A 37 11.56 -15.46 13.00
C VAL A 37 10.95 -15.90 11.69
N HIS A 38 11.65 -15.64 10.59
CA HIS A 38 11.21 -16.00 9.24
C HIS A 38 12.20 -16.98 8.64
N LYS A 39 11.73 -18.19 8.29
CA LYS A 39 12.51 -19.13 7.49
C LYS A 39 12.24 -18.87 6.01
N VAL A 40 13.27 -18.49 5.28
CA VAL A 40 13.17 -17.99 3.91
C VAL A 40 14.16 -18.69 3.00
N HIS A 41 14.05 -18.41 1.70
CA HIS A 41 14.80 -19.08 0.65
C HIS A 41 15.71 -18.08 -0.06
N LYS A 42 17.02 -18.28 0.00
CA LYS A 42 18.03 -17.42 -0.66
C LYS A 42 17.72 -17.27 -2.14
N ALA A 43 17.33 -18.37 -2.80
CA ALA A 43 16.98 -18.40 -4.22
C ALA A 43 15.78 -17.50 -4.60
N ILE A 44 14.93 -17.13 -3.64
CA ILE A 44 13.77 -16.26 -3.86
C ILE A 44 14.11 -14.82 -3.47
N ILE A 45 14.69 -14.61 -2.28
CA ILE A 45 14.88 -13.26 -1.75
C ILE A 45 16.09 -12.54 -2.33
N CYS A 46 17.20 -13.25 -2.63
CA CYS A 46 18.43 -12.61 -3.09
C CYS A 46 18.21 -11.97 -4.46
N PRO A 47 17.67 -12.67 -5.49
CA PRO A 47 17.43 -12.04 -6.79
C PRO A 47 16.47 -10.84 -6.77
N ARG A 48 15.72 -10.66 -5.67
CA ARG A 48 14.73 -9.60 -5.48
C ARG A 48 15.21 -8.45 -4.60
N SER A 49 16.41 -8.56 -4.00
CA SER A 49 16.99 -7.57 -3.09
C SER A 49 18.50 -7.51 -3.27
N SER A 50 19.02 -6.32 -3.61
CA SER A 50 20.47 -6.11 -3.67
C SER A 50 21.12 -6.29 -2.30
N PHE A 51 20.44 -5.89 -1.22
CA PHE A 51 20.91 -6.13 0.15
C PHE A 51 21.04 -7.62 0.45
N PHE A 52 19.98 -8.42 0.25
CA PHE A 52 20.04 -9.85 0.57
C PHE A 52 21.02 -10.59 -0.32
N THR A 53 21.18 -10.19 -1.60
CA THR A 53 22.25 -10.70 -2.47
C THR A 53 23.62 -10.43 -1.86
N ALA A 54 23.89 -9.20 -1.43
CA ALA A 54 25.17 -8.85 -0.82
C ALA A 54 25.40 -9.61 0.49
N ALA A 55 24.42 -9.63 1.39
CA ALA A 55 24.51 -10.30 2.69
C ALA A 55 24.68 -11.83 2.58
N CYS A 56 24.06 -12.46 1.58
CA CYS A 56 24.15 -13.90 1.34
C CYS A 56 25.27 -14.31 0.37
N SER A 57 26.09 -13.37 -0.10
CA SER A 57 27.23 -13.65 -0.97
C SER A 57 28.55 -13.50 -0.23
N GLY A 58 29.56 -14.28 -0.61
CA GLY A 58 30.89 -14.20 0.01
C GLY A 58 30.98 -14.79 1.43
N ASN A 59 31.92 -14.27 2.22
CA ASN A 59 32.31 -14.83 3.51
C ASN A 59 31.79 -14.01 4.71
N PHE A 60 30.68 -13.29 4.55
CA PHE A 60 30.04 -12.58 5.66
C PHE A 60 29.43 -13.57 6.66
N LYS A 61 29.32 -13.13 7.92
CA LYS A 61 28.77 -13.94 9.02
C LYS A 61 27.37 -14.45 8.68
N GLU A 62 26.57 -13.61 8.04
CA GLU A 62 25.21 -13.86 7.61
C GLU A 62 25.11 -15.06 6.67
N ASN A 63 26.03 -15.16 5.71
CA ASN A 63 26.06 -16.28 4.78
C ASN A 63 26.60 -17.55 5.46
N LEU A 64 27.63 -17.43 6.29
CA LEU A 64 28.25 -18.56 7.00
C LEU A 64 27.29 -19.19 8.02
N GLU A 65 26.50 -18.38 8.71
CA GLU A 65 25.53 -18.84 9.71
C GLU A 65 24.14 -19.10 9.10
N SER A 66 23.94 -18.76 7.82
CA SER A 66 22.62 -18.72 7.18
C SER A 66 21.58 -17.98 8.03
N ARG A 67 21.99 -16.84 8.61
CA ARG A 67 21.16 -16.06 9.53
C ARG A 67 21.42 -14.57 9.39
N ILE A 68 20.35 -13.79 9.18
CA ILE A 68 20.37 -12.33 9.16
C ILE A 68 19.53 -11.81 10.33
N ASN A 69 20.08 -10.85 11.08
CA ASN A 69 19.38 -10.20 12.18
C ASN A 69 19.12 -8.73 11.85
N LEU A 70 17.87 -8.28 11.97
CA LEU A 70 17.40 -6.93 11.66
C LEU A 70 16.85 -6.26 12.92
N PRO A 71 17.70 -5.88 13.89
CA PRO A 71 17.26 -5.41 15.20
C PRO A 71 16.68 -3.98 15.19
N ASP A 72 17.06 -3.17 14.20
CA ASP A 72 16.71 -1.75 14.09
C ASP A 72 15.44 -1.50 13.24
N ASP A 73 14.82 -2.56 12.74
CA ASP A 73 13.62 -2.48 11.89
C ASP A 73 12.35 -2.84 12.65
N ASP A 74 11.22 -2.30 12.19
CA ASP A 74 9.89 -2.62 12.70
C ASP A 74 9.48 -4.05 12.25
N PRO A 75 9.18 -4.99 13.16
CA PRO A 75 8.83 -6.36 12.80
C PRO A 75 7.60 -6.46 11.88
N THR A 76 6.64 -5.54 12.00
CA THR A 76 5.47 -5.48 11.11
C THR A 76 5.89 -5.16 9.68
N VAL A 77 6.80 -4.20 9.53
CA VAL A 77 7.29 -3.76 8.21
C VAL A 77 8.19 -4.83 7.58
N VAL A 78 9.02 -5.51 8.37
CA VAL A 78 9.81 -6.66 7.91
C VAL A 78 8.89 -7.78 7.44
N ARG A 79 7.80 -8.07 8.16
CA ARG A 79 6.82 -9.07 7.75
C ARG A 79 6.19 -8.75 6.39
N GLU A 80 5.82 -7.49 6.15
CA GLU A 80 5.33 -7.03 4.84
C GLU A 80 6.37 -7.20 3.74
N MET A 81 7.63 -6.81 4.00
CA MET A 81 8.74 -6.98 3.06
C MET A 81 8.94 -8.46 2.70
N ILE A 82 9.00 -9.35 3.69
CA ILE A 82 9.18 -10.79 3.46
C ILE A 82 7.98 -11.36 2.71
N TYR A 83 6.76 -11.00 3.08
CA TYR A 83 5.56 -11.44 2.36
C TYR A 83 5.57 -11.00 0.89
N TYR A 84 5.92 -9.74 0.61
CA TYR A 84 6.04 -9.21 -0.74
C TYR A 84 7.05 -9.99 -1.59
N LEU A 85 8.19 -10.38 -1.01
CA LEU A 85 9.22 -11.13 -1.72
C LEU A 85 8.73 -12.50 -2.23
N TYR A 86 7.60 -13.01 -1.76
CA TYR A 86 6.98 -14.24 -2.26
C TYR A 86 5.72 -13.98 -3.08
N ASN A 87 4.91 -12.98 -2.69
CA ASN A 87 3.55 -12.79 -3.18
C ASN A 87 3.41 -11.65 -4.18
N LEU A 88 4.40 -10.74 -4.24
CA LEU A 88 4.34 -9.48 -4.99
C LEU A 88 3.16 -8.57 -4.59
N ASP A 89 2.59 -8.81 -3.41
CA ASP A 89 1.56 -8.00 -2.77
C ASP A 89 1.90 -7.74 -1.29
N LEU A 90 1.13 -6.88 -0.61
CA LEU A 90 1.19 -6.65 0.84
C LEU A 90 0.06 -7.42 1.55
N VAL A 91 0.31 -7.85 2.79
CA VAL A 91 -0.58 -8.75 3.53
C VAL A 91 -1.96 -8.13 3.71
N GLY A 92 -3.01 -8.84 3.31
CA GLY A 92 -4.40 -8.39 3.51
C GLY A 92 -4.79 -7.18 2.66
N HIS A 93 -4.01 -6.89 1.60
CA HIS A 93 -4.20 -5.71 0.76
C HIS A 93 -4.26 -6.04 -0.74
N GLU A 94 -4.84 -7.16 -1.16
CA GLU A 94 -4.89 -7.67 -2.56
C GLU A 94 -5.58 -6.74 -3.61
N PHE A 95 -5.86 -5.48 -3.31
CA PHE A 95 -6.80 -4.65 -4.04
C PHE A 95 -6.34 -4.14 -5.41
N ILE A 96 -7.14 -4.40 -6.45
CA ILE A 96 -7.46 -3.48 -7.57
C ILE A 96 -8.91 -3.72 -8.09
N PRO A 97 -9.79 -2.71 -8.14
CA PRO A 97 -10.91 -2.61 -9.07
C PRO A 97 -10.36 -1.99 -10.35
N GLU A 98 -10.37 -2.76 -11.44
CA GLU A 98 -9.88 -2.33 -12.76
C GLU A 98 -10.66 -1.12 -13.32
N ASP A 99 -11.83 -0.84 -12.77
CA ASP A 99 -12.75 0.21 -13.20
C ASP A 99 -12.51 1.57 -12.54
N GLY A 100 -11.59 1.67 -11.57
CA GLY A 100 -11.33 2.91 -10.83
C GLY A 100 -12.54 3.42 -10.02
N ASN A 101 -13.57 2.59 -9.81
CA ASN A 101 -14.83 3.02 -9.22
C ASN A 101 -14.91 2.59 -7.74
N PHE A 102 -14.68 3.56 -6.86
CA PHE A 102 -14.60 3.36 -5.41
C PHE A 102 -15.96 3.47 -4.70
N ILE A 103 -17.04 3.55 -5.48
CA ILE A 103 -18.40 3.82 -5.01
C ILE A 103 -19.28 2.62 -5.36
N GLU A 104 -20.02 2.08 -4.39
CA GLU A 104 -21.06 1.08 -4.64
C GLU A 104 -22.41 1.51 -4.11
N GLU A 105 -23.45 0.85 -4.63
CA GLU A 105 -24.82 1.12 -4.25
C GLU A 105 -25.09 0.47 -2.90
N GLU A 106 -25.39 1.28 -1.89
CA GLU A 106 -25.81 0.76 -0.61
C GLU A 106 -27.24 0.21 -0.75
N LEU A 107 -27.40 -1.09 -0.55
CA LEU A 107 -28.70 -1.75 -0.70
C LEU A 107 -29.44 -1.82 0.64
N SER A 108 -30.76 -1.69 0.60
CA SER A 108 -31.61 -1.91 1.76
C SER A 108 -31.53 -3.36 2.23
N ASP A 109 -31.52 -3.60 3.54
CA ASP A 109 -31.46 -4.95 4.11
C ASP A 109 -32.72 -5.78 3.83
N THR A 110 -33.83 -5.09 3.53
CA THR A 110 -35.10 -5.70 3.17
C THR A 110 -35.25 -5.86 1.67
N GLU A 111 -35.75 -7.01 1.24
CA GLU A 111 -36.26 -7.22 -0.11
C GLU A 111 -37.66 -6.63 -0.25
N THR A 112 -37.95 -6.12 -1.45
CA THR A 112 -39.23 -5.48 -1.77
C THR A 112 -40.01 -6.39 -2.73
N ASP A 113 -41.27 -6.67 -2.40
CA ASP A 113 -42.16 -7.47 -3.26
C ASP A 113 -42.46 -6.75 -4.59
N GLY A 114 -42.74 -7.52 -5.64
CA GLY A 114 -42.91 -6.98 -7.00
C GLY A 114 -43.94 -5.83 -7.14
N PRO A 115 -45.16 -5.93 -6.55
CA PRO A 115 -46.11 -4.83 -6.54
C PRO A 115 -45.58 -3.55 -5.86
N THR A 116 -44.90 -3.68 -4.72
CA THR A 116 -44.33 -2.54 -4.00
C THR A 116 -43.13 -1.94 -4.75
N LEU A 117 -42.28 -2.79 -5.33
CA LEU A 117 -41.13 -2.38 -6.14
C LEU A 117 -41.57 -1.51 -7.30
N ARG A 118 -42.53 -1.96 -8.13
CA ARG A 118 -43.06 -1.17 -9.26
C ARG A 118 -43.62 0.18 -8.83
N ARG A 119 -44.30 0.23 -7.68
CA ARG A 119 -44.85 1.47 -7.13
C ARG A 119 -43.74 2.44 -6.71
N MET A 120 -42.66 1.93 -6.12
CA MET A 120 -41.54 2.73 -5.66
C MET A 120 -40.66 3.20 -6.81
N GLU A 121 -40.46 2.36 -7.83
CA GLU A 121 -39.78 2.75 -9.07
C GLU A 121 -40.49 3.90 -9.79
N TRP A 122 -41.82 3.84 -9.89
CA TRP A 122 -42.62 4.93 -10.46
C TRP A 122 -42.45 6.25 -9.68
N LYS A 123 -42.17 6.18 -8.38
CA LYS A 123 -41.86 7.34 -7.54
C LYS A 123 -40.41 7.81 -7.64
N GLY A 124 -39.61 7.22 -8.53
CA GLY A 124 -38.22 7.58 -8.78
C GLY A 124 -37.20 6.88 -7.87
N HIS A 125 -37.59 5.85 -7.11
CA HIS A 125 -36.64 5.06 -6.34
C HIS A 125 -35.92 4.04 -7.21
N ARG A 126 -34.60 3.91 -7.00
CA ARG A 126 -33.75 2.97 -7.74
C ARG A 126 -33.58 1.65 -6.98
N PHE A 127 -33.47 0.55 -7.73
CA PHE A 127 -33.33 -0.81 -7.20
C PHE A 127 -32.23 -1.59 -7.92
N VAL A 128 -31.60 -2.53 -7.20
CA VAL A 128 -30.73 -3.58 -7.74
C VAL A 128 -31.35 -4.92 -7.35
N GLY A 129 -31.84 -5.67 -8.33
CA GLY A 129 -32.73 -6.79 -8.06
C GLY A 129 -33.96 -6.32 -7.27
N ASN A 130 -34.28 -6.98 -6.16
CA ASN A 130 -35.42 -6.62 -5.31
C ASN A 130 -35.06 -5.71 -4.13
N ARG A 131 -33.81 -5.22 -4.06
CA ARG A 131 -33.32 -4.40 -2.95
C ARG A 131 -33.20 -2.94 -3.39
N ARG A 132 -33.68 -2.04 -2.53
CA ARG A 132 -33.68 -0.60 -2.82
C ARG A 132 -32.29 -0.02 -2.63
N VAL A 133 -31.85 0.85 -3.52
CA VAL A 133 -30.64 1.65 -3.33
C VAL A 133 -30.93 2.75 -2.31
N LYS A 134 -30.30 2.66 -1.14
CA LYS A 134 -30.35 3.65 -0.05
C LYS A 134 -29.45 4.84 -0.33
N GLY A 135 -28.31 4.59 -0.97
CA GLY A 135 -27.30 5.61 -1.21
C GLY A 135 -26.11 5.04 -1.98
N LEU A 136 -25.04 5.82 -1.99
CA LEU A 136 -23.75 5.41 -2.52
C LEU A 136 -22.78 5.34 -1.35
N VAL A 137 -22.16 4.19 -1.13
CA VAL A 137 -21.16 3.98 -0.08
C VAL A 137 -19.78 3.79 -0.69
N PRO A 138 -18.72 4.34 -0.07
CA PRO A 138 -17.36 4.04 -0.47
C PRO A 138 -17.01 2.59 -0.18
N LYS A 139 -16.41 1.88 -1.14
CA LYS A 139 -15.82 0.53 -0.97
C LYS A 139 -14.63 0.48 0.01
N LEU A 140 -14.25 1.63 0.57
CA LEU A 140 -13.02 1.92 1.30
C LEU A 140 -12.67 0.92 2.41
N GLY A 141 -13.61 0.62 3.31
CA GLY A 141 -13.28 -0.03 4.59
C GLY A 141 -12.73 -1.46 4.48
N VAL A 142 -13.31 -2.29 3.60
CA VAL A 142 -12.87 -3.68 3.42
C VAL A 142 -11.83 -3.81 2.32
N ARG A 143 -11.92 -2.96 1.28
CA ARG A 143 -11.11 -3.13 0.07
C ARG A 143 -9.84 -2.31 0.06
N ILE A 144 -9.83 -1.10 0.61
CA ILE A 144 -8.66 -0.21 0.59
C ILE A 144 -7.83 -0.37 1.89
N GLY A 145 -8.47 -0.80 2.97
CA GLY A 145 -7.83 -1.02 4.28
C GLY A 145 -7.99 0.17 5.22
N PRO A 146 -7.67 0.00 6.52
CA PRO A 146 -7.85 1.05 7.52
C PRO A 146 -6.86 2.22 7.33
N PRO A 147 -7.20 3.45 7.77
CA PRO A 147 -6.39 4.65 7.54
C PRO A 147 -4.99 4.57 8.18
N LYS A 148 -4.85 3.84 9.30
CA LYS A 148 -3.56 3.56 9.95
C LYS A 148 -2.50 2.93 9.02
N ASN A 149 -2.93 2.31 7.91
CA ASN A 149 -2.04 1.71 6.94
C ASN A 149 -1.27 2.74 6.11
N LEU A 150 -1.66 4.01 6.13
CA LEU A 150 -0.88 5.07 5.50
C LEU A 150 0.55 5.12 6.07
N CYS A 151 0.69 5.13 7.39
CA CYS A 151 2.01 5.09 8.04
C CYS A 151 2.73 3.76 7.75
N LEU A 152 2.01 2.64 7.75
CA LEU A 152 2.61 1.34 7.41
C LEU A 152 3.21 1.36 6.01
N PHE A 153 2.48 1.84 5.00
CA PHE A 153 2.96 1.89 3.63
C PHE A 153 4.11 2.87 3.46
N ALA A 154 4.10 4.01 4.18
CA ALA A 154 5.26 4.92 4.23
C ALA A 154 6.52 4.21 4.74
N ARG A 155 6.42 3.42 5.82
CA ARG A 155 7.54 2.63 6.34
C ARG A 155 7.97 1.50 5.42
N VAL A 156 7.02 0.79 4.80
CA VAL A 156 7.30 -0.26 3.81
C VAL A 156 8.04 0.31 2.60
N TYR A 157 7.67 1.51 2.15
CA TYR A 157 8.37 2.22 1.10
C TYR A 157 9.82 2.55 1.46
N ALA A 158 10.04 3.06 2.67
CA ALA A 158 11.39 3.33 3.17
C ALA A 158 12.24 2.05 3.28
N VAL A 159 11.65 0.95 3.74
CA VAL A 159 12.29 -0.38 3.76
C VAL A 159 12.58 -0.89 2.35
N GLY A 160 11.70 -0.63 1.38
CA GLY A 160 11.95 -0.94 -0.03
C GLY A 160 13.19 -0.26 -0.59
N GLU A 161 13.46 0.99 -0.20
CA GLU A 161 14.72 1.68 -0.54
C GLU A 161 15.91 1.06 0.22
N LYS A 162 15.80 0.96 1.55
CA LYS A 162 16.87 0.45 2.43
C LYS A 162 17.40 -0.92 2.01
N TYR A 163 16.51 -1.82 1.61
CA TYR A 163 16.85 -3.19 1.22
C TYR A 163 17.01 -3.37 -0.29
N GLY A 164 16.91 -2.30 -1.07
CA GLY A 164 17.09 -2.32 -2.53
C GLY A 164 16.06 -3.23 -3.22
N ILE A 165 14.78 -3.04 -2.91
CA ILE A 165 13.62 -3.78 -3.44
C ILE A 165 12.70 -2.79 -4.17
N PRO A 166 13.01 -2.40 -5.43
CA PRO A 166 12.25 -1.37 -6.14
C PRO A 166 10.76 -1.69 -6.27
N GLY A 167 10.43 -2.96 -6.49
CA GLY A 167 9.03 -3.38 -6.60
C GLY A 167 8.23 -3.20 -5.30
N LEU A 168 8.88 -3.30 -4.13
CA LEU A 168 8.25 -3.06 -2.83
C LEU A 168 7.91 -1.57 -2.67
N LYS A 169 8.81 -0.68 -3.12
CA LYS A 169 8.53 0.76 -3.18
C LYS A 169 7.32 1.04 -4.07
N THR A 170 7.29 0.47 -5.27
CA THR A 170 6.20 0.70 -6.24
C THR A 170 4.85 0.30 -5.66
N ILE A 171 4.75 -0.87 -5.02
CA ILE A 171 3.47 -1.32 -4.48
C ILE A 171 3.04 -0.53 -3.25
N ALA A 172 3.96 -0.21 -2.35
CA ALA A 172 3.67 0.62 -1.18
C ALA A 172 3.20 2.01 -1.60
N LEU A 173 3.83 2.60 -2.62
CA LEU A 173 3.43 3.88 -3.19
C LEU A 173 2.00 3.84 -3.76
N SER A 174 1.68 2.83 -4.56
CA SER A 174 0.35 2.66 -5.17
C SER A 174 -0.76 2.54 -4.11
N LYS A 175 -0.52 1.73 -3.07
CA LYS A 175 -1.49 1.56 -1.99
C LYS A 175 -1.58 2.81 -1.11
N PHE A 176 -0.47 3.50 -0.86
CA PHE A 176 -0.46 4.79 -0.16
C PHE A 176 -1.25 5.86 -0.91
N GLU A 177 -1.06 5.99 -2.23
CA GLU A 177 -1.80 6.95 -3.05
C GLU A 177 -3.32 6.70 -2.97
N THR A 178 -3.73 5.43 -3.02
CA THR A 178 -5.14 5.04 -2.89
C THR A 178 -5.68 5.43 -1.51
N LEU A 179 -4.94 5.16 -0.43
CA LEU A 179 -5.34 5.53 0.93
C LEU A 179 -5.32 7.04 1.16
N ALA A 180 -4.37 7.76 0.58
CA ALA A 180 -4.20 9.20 0.77
C ALA A 180 -5.41 9.95 0.20
N LYS A 181 -5.86 9.55 -1.00
CA LYS A 181 -7.10 10.07 -1.61
C LYS A 181 -8.34 9.76 -0.76
N ALA A 182 -8.39 8.56 -0.19
CA ALA A 182 -9.50 8.09 0.63
C ALA A 182 -9.59 8.77 2.00
N TYR A 183 -8.45 9.08 2.62
CA TYR A 183 -8.35 9.46 4.02
C TYR A 183 -7.60 10.79 4.24
N ALA A 184 -7.53 11.67 3.25
CA ALA A 184 -6.81 12.95 3.31
C ALA A 184 -7.15 13.81 4.54
N HIS A 185 -8.42 13.77 4.99
CA HIS A 185 -8.92 14.57 6.11
C HIS A 185 -8.76 13.91 7.49
N THR A 186 -8.09 12.75 7.60
CA THR A 186 -7.86 12.10 8.89
C THR A 186 -6.50 12.47 9.48
N ASN A 187 -6.38 12.35 10.80
CA ASN A 187 -5.10 12.49 11.48
C ASN A 187 -4.07 11.43 11.04
N ASP A 188 -4.53 10.28 10.55
CA ASP A 188 -3.64 9.24 9.99
C ASP A 188 -2.91 9.75 8.75
N PHE A 189 -3.55 10.55 7.89
CA PHE A 189 -2.86 11.15 6.74
C PHE A 189 -1.80 12.15 7.17
N ARG A 190 -2.08 13.00 8.16
CA ARG A 190 -1.07 13.91 8.74
C ARG A 190 0.12 13.14 9.29
N ASN A 191 -0.13 12.13 10.12
CA ASN A 191 0.93 11.30 10.70
C ASN A 191 1.76 10.58 9.63
N ALA A 192 1.10 10.13 8.56
CA ALA A 192 1.77 9.47 7.47
C ALA A 192 2.57 10.43 6.59
N ALA A 193 2.10 11.67 6.39
CA ALA A 193 2.88 12.71 5.75
C ALA A 193 4.15 13.01 6.57
N GLU A 194 4.05 13.11 7.89
CA GLU A 194 5.21 13.23 8.77
C GLU A 194 6.18 12.05 8.63
N GLU A 195 5.66 10.82 8.64
CA GLU A 195 6.45 9.61 8.40
C GLU A 195 7.16 9.64 7.02
N VAL A 196 6.47 10.07 5.95
CA VAL A 196 7.06 10.20 4.62
C VAL A 196 8.24 11.17 4.61
N TYR A 197 8.10 12.35 5.21
CA TYR A 197 9.17 13.36 5.24
C TYR A 197 10.32 13.02 6.20
N THR A 198 10.10 12.12 7.16
CA THR A 198 11.15 11.69 8.12
C THR A 198 11.88 10.41 7.69
N SER A 199 11.22 9.53 6.93
CA SER A 199 11.77 8.24 6.49
C SER A 199 12.38 8.26 5.08
N THR A 200 12.22 9.35 4.33
CA THR A 200 12.77 9.51 2.97
C THR A 200 13.74 10.68 2.89
N ILE A 201 14.72 10.60 1.99
CA ILE A 201 15.61 11.71 1.66
C ILE A 201 14.96 12.64 0.62
N ASP A 202 15.51 13.84 0.45
CA ASP A 202 14.89 14.90 -0.36
C ASP A 202 14.79 14.58 -1.84
N GLN A 203 15.72 13.77 -2.35
CA GLN A 203 15.74 13.31 -3.73
C GLN A 203 14.72 12.20 -4.00
N ASP A 204 14.23 11.53 -2.95
CA ASP A 204 13.21 10.49 -3.10
C ASP A 204 11.82 11.13 -3.17
N ARG A 205 11.40 11.42 -4.40
CA ARG A 205 10.19 12.17 -4.69
C ARG A 205 8.91 11.34 -4.70
N GLY A 206 8.98 10.01 -4.71
CA GLY A 206 7.81 9.16 -4.98
C GLY A 206 6.64 9.42 -4.02
N MET A 207 6.80 9.15 -2.73
CA MET A 207 5.74 9.41 -1.76
C MET A 207 5.56 10.89 -1.41
N ARG A 208 6.64 11.68 -1.43
CA ARG A 208 6.58 13.12 -1.15
C ARG A 208 5.69 13.83 -2.16
N ASP A 209 5.76 13.48 -3.44
CA ASP A 209 4.92 14.03 -4.49
C ASP A 209 3.45 13.64 -4.32
N VAL A 210 3.15 12.43 -3.84
CA VAL A 210 1.77 12.02 -3.50
C VAL A 210 1.21 12.86 -2.35
N VAL A 211 2.00 13.10 -1.30
CA VAL A 211 1.59 13.97 -0.19
C VAL A 211 1.33 15.40 -0.68
N VAL A 212 2.24 15.97 -1.47
CA VAL A 212 2.11 17.31 -2.06
C VAL A 212 0.84 17.40 -2.90
N GLN A 213 0.61 16.44 -3.80
CA GLN A 213 -0.58 16.40 -4.65
C GLN A 213 -1.87 16.30 -3.83
N THR A 214 -1.90 15.44 -2.81
CA THR A 214 -3.07 15.26 -1.93
C THR A 214 -3.38 16.54 -1.16
N VAL A 215 -2.37 17.25 -0.65
CA VAL A 215 -2.54 18.52 0.06
C VAL A 215 -2.96 19.64 -0.89
N GLU A 216 -2.43 19.68 -2.12
CA GLU A 216 -2.84 20.64 -3.15
C GLU A 216 -4.33 20.51 -3.47
N GLU A 217 -4.81 19.28 -3.65
CA GLU A 217 -6.23 18.96 -3.89
C GLU A 217 -7.13 19.25 -2.67
N ASN A 218 -6.53 19.30 -1.47
CA ASN A 218 -7.22 19.47 -0.20
C ASN A 218 -6.62 20.63 0.61
N ILE A 219 -6.41 21.80 -0.02
CA ILE A 219 -5.65 22.90 0.58
C ILE A 219 -6.18 23.37 1.95
N ALA A 220 -7.46 23.14 2.24
CA ALA A 220 -8.08 23.43 3.52
C ALA A 220 -7.47 22.64 4.70
N LEU A 221 -6.72 21.56 4.44
CA LEU A 221 -5.93 20.85 5.44
C LEU A 221 -4.92 21.79 6.14
N LEU A 222 -4.40 22.79 5.45
CA LEU A 222 -3.46 23.77 6.03
C LEU A 222 -4.11 24.74 7.03
N ASN A 223 -5.45 24.74 7.15
CA ASN A 223 -6.14 25.51 8.19
C ASN A 223 -6.09 24.80 9.55
N ASP A 224 -5.77 23.51 9.57
CA ASP A 224 -5.54 22.77 10.81
C ASP A 224 -4.15 23.11 11.38
N ALA A 225 -4.11 23.48 12.66
CA ALA A 225 -2.88 23.96 13.29
C ALA A 225 -1.78 22.89 13.35
N ASP A 226 -2.16 21.62 13.52
CA ASP A 226 -1.22 20.51 13.61
C ASP A 226 -0.65 20.17 12.21
N PHE A 227 -1.47 20.25 11.17
CA PHE A 227 -1.02 20.08 9.79
C PHE A 227 -0.18 21.28 9.30
N GLU A 228 -0.55 22.50 9.69
CA GLU A 228 0.25 23.70 9.40
C GLU A 228 1.64 23.61 10.05
N ALA A 229 1.72 23.14 11.30
CA ALA A 229 2.98 22.89 11.99
C ALA A 229 3.85 21.85 11.25
N LEU A 230 3.24 20.78 10.74
CA LEU A 230 3.94 19.79 9.91
C LEU A 230 4.54 20.45 8.66
N ALA A 231 3.77 21.28 7.96
CA ALA A 231 4.25 21.97 6.76
C ALA A 231 5.40 22.95 7.05
N LYS A 232 5.44 23.55 8.24
CA LYS A 232 6.52 24.45 8.70
C LYS A 232 7.77 23.70 9.13
N ASN A 233 7.61 22.54 9.78
CA ASN A 233 8.72 21.79 10.39
C ASN A 233 9.37 20.79 9.43
N THR A 234 8.78 20.56 8.26
CA THR A 234 9.30 19.69 7.21
C THR A 234 9.52 20.46 5.92
N GLN A 235 10.05 19.79 4.90
CA GLN A 235 10.17 20.38 3.56
C GLN A 235 8.84 20.45 2.79
N LEU A 236 7.72 19.99 3.37
CA LEU A 236 6.42 20.00 2.71
C LEU A 236 6.00 21.41 2.25
N GLY A 237 6.20 22.43 3.09
CA GLY A 237 5.89 23.82 2.71
C GLY A 237 6.70 24.30 1.49
N HIS A 238 7.99 23.95 1.44
CA HIS A 238 8.84 24.25 0.28
C HIS A 238 8.36 23.51 -0.97
N ASP A 239 8.05 22.22 -0.85
CA ASP A 239 7.62 21.40 -2.00
C ASP A 239 6.28 21.86 -2.57
N LEU A 240 5.34 22.27 -1.72
CA LEU A 240 4.07 22.88 -2.14
C LEU A 240 4.31 24.17 -2.94
N LEU A 241 5.20 25.05 -2.48
CA LEU A 241 5.56 26.27 -3.20
C LEU A 241 6.19 25.97 -4.56
N MET A 242 7.10 24.99 -4.62
CA MET A 242 7.75 24.58 -5.87
C MET A 242 6.75 23.96 -6.87
N LYS A 243 5.78 23.19 -6.38
CA LYS A 243 4.69 22.65 -7.19
C LYS A 243 3.82 23.77 -7.77
N MET A 244 3.34 24.70 -6.93
CA MET A 244 2.48 25.82 -7.36
C MET A 244 3.16 26.73 -8.39
N THR A 245 4.46 26.98 -8.25
CA THR A 245 5.22 27.79 -9.21
C THR A 245 5.44 27.08 -10.54
N SER A 246 5.58 25.74 -10.53
CA SER A 246 5.69 24.93 -11.74
C SER A 246 4.39 24.91 -12.53
N THR A 247 3.24 24.76 -11.86
CA THR A 247 1.91 24.78 -12.51
C THR A 247 1.63 26.12 -13.20
N ARG A 248 2.04 27.24 -12.61
CA ARG A 248 1.88 28.59 -13.20
C ARG A 248 2.78 28.88 -14.40
N ARG A 249 3.87 28.12 -14.58
CA ARG A 249 4.76 28.26 -15.74
C ARG A 249 4.32 27.41 -16.93
N ALA A 250 3.45 26.41 -16.70
CA ALA A 250 2.98 25.46 -17.70
C ALA A 250 1.63 25.83 -18.33
N GLY A 251 0.90 26.81 -17.76
CA GLY A 251 -0.34 27.37 -18.31
C GLY A 251 -0.12 28.77 -18.86
#